data_AF-A0A8S9BXI0-F1
#
_entry.id   AF-A0A8S9BXI0-F1
#
_cell.length_a   1.000
_cell.length_b   1.000
_cell.length_c   1.000
_cell.angle_alpha   90.00
_cell.angle_beta   90.00
_cell.angle_gamma   90.00
#
_symmetry.space_group_name_H-M   'P 1'
#
loop_
_entity.id
_entity.type
_entity.pdbx_description
1 polymer ?
#
loop_
_entity_poly.entity_id
_entity_poly.type
_entity_poly.pdbx_seq_one_letter_code
_entity_poly.pdbx_strand_id
1 'polypeptide(L)'
;MKLLATFVTVLPLAFSLYIAEGARDLSAASPKHRCKMVGGADVNCHYCDRLDCKVVTVLQDKQTYNFDCLCPDGESINGISAWDHNPDKYCWVWSNTTDQNCPTTGRNALPMCDFCSK
;
A
#
# COMPACT_ATOMS: atom_id res chain seq x y z
N MET A 1 64.94 25.76 22.98
CA MET A 1 64.46 24.44 22.50
C MET A 1 63.17 24.08 23.22
N LYS A 2 62.04 24.01 22.50
CA LYS A 2 60.89 23.15 22.82
C LYS A 2 59.97 23.13 21.59
N LEU A 3 59.47 21.92 21.33
CA LEU A 3 59.04 21.40 20.04
C LEU A 3 57.62 21.79 19.65
N LEU A 4 57.41 21.72 18.34
CA LEU A 4 56.17 21.81 17.56
C LEU A 4 55.07 20.84 18.05
N ALA A 5 53.82 21.24 17.84
CA ALA A 5 52.74 20.30 17.59
C ALA A 5 51.78 20.88 16.55
N THR A 6 51.87 20.36 15.33
CA THR A 6 51.00 20.69 14.18
C THR A 6 49.79 19.77 14.24
N PHE A 7 48.58 20.32 14.33
CA PHE A 7 47.35 19.54 14.25
C PHE A 7 47.00 19.26 12.79
N VAL A 8 47.02 17.99 12.39
CA VAL A 8 46.47 17.52 11.12
C VAL A 8 45.04 17.08 11.39
N THR A 9 44.05 17.82 10.87
CA THR A 9 42.65 17.42 10.89
C THR A 9 42.36 16.55 9.68
N VAL A 10 42.19 15.25 9.91
CA VAL A 10 41.71 14.31 8.90
C VAL A 10 40.19 14.40 8.86
N LEU A 11 39.64 14.93 7.77
CA LEU A 11 38.21 14.98 7.50
C LEU A 11 37.73 13.58 7.07
N PRO A 12 36.75 12.96 7.74
CA PRO A 12 36.16 11.74 7.22
C PRO A 12 35.20 12.10 6.06
N LEU A 13 35.55 11.67 4.85
CA LEU A 13 34.64 11.59 3.71
C LEU A 13 33.57 10.53 4.01
N ALA A 14 32.51 10.93 4.71
CA ALA A 14 31.29 10.13 4.79
C ALA A 14 30.55 10.23 3.45
N PHE A 15 30.89 9.35 2.52
CA PHE A 15 30.01 9.03 1.40
C PHE A 15 28.82 8.25 1.97
N SER A 16 27.80 8.98 2.41
CA SER A 16 26.47 8.42 2.61
C SER A 16 25.92 8.06 1.23
N LEU A 17 26.00 6.78 0.88
CA LEU A 17 25.15 6.16 -0.13
C LEU A 17 23.70 6.30 0.33
N TYR A 18 23.07 7.41 -0.03
CA TYR A 18 21.62 7.49 -0.05
C TYR A 18 21.16 6.58 -1.19
N ILE A 19 20.84 5.33 -0.84
CA ILE A 19 19.86 4.59 -1.63
C ILE A 19 18.58 5.42 -1.50
N ALA A 20 18.22 6.13 -2.55
CA ALA A 20 16.87 6.62 -2.71
C ALA A 20 15.99 5.36 -2.82
N GLU A 21 15.53 4.85 -1.67
CA GLU A 21 14.31 4.06 -1.62
C GLU A 21 13.27 4.89 -2.36
N GLY A 22 12.86 4.37 -3.52
CA GLY A 22 11.89 5.01 -4.37
C GLY A 22 10.68 5.37 -3.53
N ALA A 23 10.57 6.65 -3.18
CA ALA A 23 9.33 7.24 -2.77
C ALA A 23 8.39 6.99 -3.94
N ARG A 24 7.53 5.97 -3.82
CA ARG A 24 6.39 5.80 -4.70
C ARG A 24 5.66 7.13 -4.62
N ASP A 25 5.68 7.86 -5.72
CA ASP A 25 5.08 9.18 -5.83
C ASP A 25 3.56 9.02 -5.66
N LEU A 26 3.10 9.15 -4.41
CA LEU A 26 1.70 9.11 -4.00
C LEU A 26 0.95 10.38 -4.43
N SER A 27 1.58 11.30 -5.19
CA SER A 27 1.00 12.60 -5.54
C SER A 27 -0.01 12.54 -6.69
N ALA A 28 0.00 11.50 -7.51
CA ALA A 28 -1.11 11.20 -8.39
C ALA A 28 -2.16 10.41 -7.59
N ALA A 29 -3.03 11.13 -6.87
CA ALA A 29 -4.17 10.51 -6.20
C ALA A 29 -4.91 9.65 -7.23
N SER A 30 -4.88 8.33 -7.03
CA SER A 30 -5.58 7.41 -7.91
C SER A 30 -7.08 7.73 -7.85
N PRO A 31 -7.82 7.62 -8.96
CA PRO A 31 -9.26 7.86 -8.93
C PRO A 31 -9.92 6.95 -7.90
N LYS A 32 -10.69 7.55 -6.97
CA LYS A 32 -11.52 6.81 -6.03
C LYS A 32 -12.67 6.13 -6.77
N HIS A 33 -12.85 4.84 -6.54
CA HIS A 33 -13.97 4.06 -7.03
C HIS A 33 -14.95 3.74 -5.90
N ARG A 34 -16.24 3.83 -6.20
CA ARG A 34 -17.29 3.47 -5.24
C ARG A 34 -17.62 1.99 -5.37
N CYS A 35 -17.21 1.21 -4.38
CA CYS A 35 -17.34 -0.24 -4.36
C CYS A 35 -18.31 -0.65 -3.28
N LYS A 36 -19.13 -1.66 -3.56
CA LYS A 36 -20.01 -2.27 -2.56
C LYS A 36 -19.31 -3.46 -1.92
N MET A 37 -19.41 -3.59 -0.60
CA MET A 37 -18.98 -4.82 0.08
C MET A 37 -19.94 -5.98 -0.26
N VAL A 38 -19.39 -7.13 -0.68
CA VAL A 38 -20.15 -8.30 -1.14
C VAL A 38 -19.79 -9.61 -0.44
N GLY A 39 -18.92 -9.58 0.59
CA GLY A 39 -18.44 -10.76 1.31
C GLY A 39 -19.50 -11.56 2.09
N GLY A 40 -20.73 -11.03 2.25
CA GLY A 40 -21.82 -11.71 2.97
C GLY A 40 -21.70 -11.63 4.50
N ALA A 41 -20.70 -10.91 4.99
CA ALA A 41 -20.48 -10.53 6.37
C ALA A 41 -19.71 -9.21 6.41
N ASP A 42 -19.68 -8.58 7.57
CA ASP A 42 -18.83 -7.43 7.81
C ASP A 42 -17.35 -7.80 7.65
N VAL A 43 -16.56 -6.88 7.10
CA VAL A 43 -15.19 -7.12 6.65
C VAL A 43 -14.22 -6.35 7.51
N ASN A 44 -13.23 -7.06 8.04
CA ASN A 44 -12.11 -6.44 8.74
C ASN A 44 -11.27 -5.64 7.73
N CYS A 45 -11.04 -4.37 8.04
CA CYS A 45 -10.17 -3.51 7.26
C CYS A 45 -8.84 -3.33 8.00
N HIS A 46 -7.78 -3.80 7.38
CA HIS A 46 -6.47 -3.97 7.98
C HIS A 46 -5.57 -2.74 7.75
N TYR A 47 -4.62 -2.47 8.65
CA TYR A 47 -3.68 -1.35 8.50
C TYR A 47 -2.65 -1.56 7.38
N CYS A 48 -2.46 -2.79 6.96
CA CYS A 48 -1.65 -3.17 5.82
C CYS A 48 -2.34 -4.29 5.05
N ASP A 49 -1.79 -4.61 3.90
CA ASP A 49 -2.22 -5.60 2.91
C ASP A 49 -1.92 -7.06 3.33
N ARG A 50 -2.21 -7.40 4.60
CA ARG A 50 -2.08 -8.75 5.17
C ARG A 50 -3.15 -8.99 6.23
N LEU A 51 -3.62 -10.23 6.38
CA LEU A 51 -4.64 -10.62 7.35
C LEU A 51 -4.14 -10.53 8.80
N ASP A 52 -2.84 -10.69 9.03
CA ASP A 52 -2.22 -10.56 10.36
C ASP A 52 -2.03 -9.10 10.81
N CYS A 53 -2.19 -8.15 9.88
CA CYS A 53 -2.15 -6.74 10.19
C CYS A 53 -3.31 -6.33 11.10
N LYS A 54 -3.02 -5.37 11.99
CA LYS A 54 -4.01 -4.79 12.90
C LYS A 54 -5.27 -4.36 12.14
N VAL A 55 -6.43 -4.76 12.64
CA VAL A 55 -7.73 -4.24 12.17
C VAL A 55 -7.89 -2.81 12.65
N VAL A 56 -8.03 -1.88 11.69
CA VAL A 56 -8.24 -0.45 11.95
C VAL A 56 -9.72 -0.15 12.13
N THR A 57 -10.56 -0.81 11.32
CA THR A 57 -12.01 -0.66 11.37
C THR A 57 -12.69 -1.87 10.75
N VAL A 58 -14.02 -1.93 10.87
CA VAL A 58 -14.86 -2.95 10.26
C VAL A 58 -15.80 -2.26 9.27
N LEU A 59 -15.78 -2.72 8.02
CA LEU A 59 -16.67 -2.25 6.95
C LEU A 59 -17.90 -3.14 6.89
N GLN A 60 -19.08 -2.53 6.79
CA GLN A 60 -20.34 -3.27 6.84
C GLN A 60 -20.65 -3.93 5.49
N ASP A 61 -21.21 -5.14 5.52
CA ASP A 61 -21.69 -5.80 4.29
C ASP A 61 -22.75 -4.92 3.59
N LYS A 62 -22.77 -5.00 2.25
CA LYS A 62 -23.67 -4.23 1.37
C LYS A 62 -23.52 -2.71 1.41
N GLN A 63 -22.65 -2.14 2.24
CA GLN A 63 -22.35 -0.72 2.21
C GLN A 63 -21.36 -0.39 1.09
N THR A 64 -21.44 0.86 0.62
CA THR A 64 -20.56 1.38 -0.43
C THR A 64 -19.50 2.29 0.17
N TYR A 65 -18.23 2.04 -0.18
CA TYR A 65 -17.08 2.85 0.24
C TYR A 65 -16.24 3.28 -0.96
N ASN A 66 -15.33 4.24 -0.73
CA ASN A 66 -14.34 4.64 -1.71
C ASN A 66 -13.10 3.74 -1.61
N PHE A 67 -12.55 3.34 -2.75
CA PHE A 67 -11.29 2.61 -2.83
C PHE A 67 -10.39 3.19 -3.93
N ASP A 68 -9.08 3.16 -3.69
CA ASP A 68 -8.07 3.59 -4.64
C ASP A 68 -7.40 2.37 -5.30
N CYS A 69 -7.02 2.54 -6.58
CA CYS A 69 -6.13 1.61 -7.26
C CYS A 69 -4.68 1.80 -6.76
N LEU A 70 -4.30 1.04 -5.75
CA LEU A 70 -2.89 0.86 -5.38
C LEU A 70 -2.51 -0.60 -5.67
N CYS A 71 -1.25 -0.87 -6.00
CA CYS A 71 -0.71 -2.24 -5.96
C CYS A 71 0.00 -2.46 -4.63
N PRO A 72 -0.72 -2.99 -3.63
CA PRO A 72 -0.11 -3.44 -2.39
C PRO A 72 0.87 -4.58 -2.66
N ASP A 73 1.97 -4.62 -1.90
CA ASP A 73 2.93 -5.73 -1.89
C ASP A 73 2.47 -6.78 -0.84
N GLY A 74 1.17 -7.08 -0.88
CA GLY A 74 0.44 -7.80 0.15
C GLY A 74 0.66 -9.30 0.14
N GLU A 75 0.15 -9.97 1.17
CA GLU A 75 0.19 -11.42 1.21
C GLU A 75 -0.71 -12.04 0.14
N SER A 76 -0.35 -13.26 -0.28
CA SER A 76 -1.17 -14.03 -1.19
C SER A 76 -2.11 -14.96 -0.44
N ILE A 77 -3.41 -14.86 -0.71
CA ILE A 77 -4.42 -15.81 -0.22
C ILE A 77 -4.89 -16.66 -1.40
N ASN A 78 -4.65 -17.97 -1.33
CA ASN A 78 -4.98 -18.91 -2.42
C ASN A 78 -4.38 -18.50 -3.79
N GLY A 79 -3.15 -17.98 -3.79
CA GLY A 79 -2.41 -17.62 -5.01
C GLY A 79 -2.83 -16.29 -5.66
N ILE A 80 -3.72 -15.54 -5.02
CA ILE A 80 -4.08 -14.17 -5.40
C ILE A 80 -3.36 -13.27 -4.41
N SER A 81 -2.83 -12.10 -4.82
CA SER A 81 -2.16 -11.12 -3.93
C SER A 81 -2.83 -9.72 -4.00
N ALA A 82 -4.15 -9.68 -4.16
CA ALA A 82 -4.87 -8.45 -4.50
C ALA A 82 -5.70 -7.91 -3.33
N TRP A 83 -5.40 -6.68 -2.94
CA TRP A 83 -6.06 -5.96 -1.85
C TRP A 83 -6.56 -4.60 -2.32
N ASP A 84 -7.76 -4.22 -1.91
CA ASP A 84 -8.34 -2.91 -2.20
C ASP A 84 -8.06 -1.96 -1.04
N HIS A 85 -7.50 -0.79 -1.35
CA HIS A 85 -7.19 0.23 -0.36
C HIS A 85 -8.34 1.23 -0.23
N ASN A 86 -8.85 1.42 0.98
CA ASN A 86 -9.82 2.46 1.31
C ASN A 86 -9.10 3.70 1.84
N PRO A 87 -9.00 4.80 1.06
CA PRO A 87 -8.27 6.00 1.49
C PRO A 87 -8.96 6.80 2.59
N ASP A 88 -10.28 6.69 2.73
CA ASP A 88 -11.02 7.46 3.75
C ASP A 88 -10.81 6.86 5.15
N LYS A 89 -10.51 5.56 5.20
CA LYS A 89 -10.23 4.81 6.43
C LYS A 89 -8.75 4.43 6.58
N TYR A 90 -7.95 4.66 5.54
CA TYR A 90 -6.55 4.28 5.44
C TYR A 90 -6.31 2.82 5.84
N CYS A 91 -7.01 1.92 5.14
CA CYS A 91 -7.00 0.49 5.44
C CYS A 91 -7.22 -0.36 4.18
N TRP A 92 -6.89 -1.65 4.27
CA TRP A 92 -6.92 -2.61 3.16
C TRP A 92 -7.93 -3.72 3.45
N VAL A 93 -8.67 -4.11 2.41
CA VAL A 93 -9.52 -5.29 2.41
C VAL A 93 -9.12 -6.21 1.29
N TRP A 94 -9.45 -7.49 1.43
CA TRP A 94 -9.21 -8.46 0.40
C TRP A 94 -10.09 -8.18 -0.84
N SER A 95 -9.52 -8.22 -2.05
CA SER A 95 -10.21 -7.77 -3.27
C SER A 95 -11.47 -8.57 -3.65
N ASN A 96 -11.65 -9.78 -3.11
CA ASN A 96 -12.89 -10.54 -3.32
C ASN A 96 -14.07 -10.05 -2.47
N THR A 97 -13.82 -9.14 -1.52
CA THR A 97 -14.84 -8.64 -0.60
C THR A 97 -15.54 -7.40 -1.13
N THR A 98 -15.03 -6.81 -2.21
CA THR A 98 -15.66 -5.72 -2.96
C THR A 98 -16.30 -6.26 -4.24
N ASP A 99 -17.26 -5.52 -4.78
CA ASP A 99 -17.90 -5.86 -6.04
C ASP A 99 -16.99 -5.59 -7.25
N GLN A 100 -17.44 -6.01 -8.42
CA GLN A 100 -16.68 -5.84 -9.68
C GLN A 100 -16.58 -4.39 -10.16
N ASN A 101 -17.00 -3.41 -9.36
CA ASN A 101 -16.74 -2.00 -9.66
C ASN A 101 -15.33 -1.58 -9.24
N CYS A 102 -14.64 -2.37 -8.40
CA CYS A 102 -13.28 -2.09 -7.92
C CYS A 102 -12.26 -3.23 -8.00
N PRO A 103 -12.31 -4.09 -9.02
CA PRO A 103 -11.36 -5.18 -9.13
C PRO A 103 -9.94 -4.64 -9.29
N THR A 104 -9.07 -5.06 -8.38
CA THR A 104 -7.63 -4.75 -8.40
C THR A 104 -6.82 -5.75 -9.23
N THR A 105 -7.35 -6.93 -9.57
CA THR A 105 -6.63 -7.94 -10.37
C THR A 105 -7.54 -8.77 -11.29
N GLY A 106 -6.92 -9.51 -12.22
CA GLY A 106 -7.59 -10.43 -13.14
C GLY A 106 -8.24 -9.76 -14.35
N ARG A 107 -9.00 -10.52 -15.14
CA ARG A 107 -9.62 -10.04 -16.41
C ARG A 107 -10.54 -8.84 -16.23
N ASN A 108 -11.08 -8.65 -15.02
CA ASN A 108 -11.98 -7.56 -14.72
C ASN A 108 -11.26 -6.35 -14.11
N ALA A 109 -9.95 -6.43 -13.83
CA ALA A 109 -9.20 -5.34 -13.19
C ALA A 109 -9.50 -4.00 -13.87
N LEU A 110 -9.71 -2.97 -13.06
CA LEU A 110 -9.86 -1.64 -13.60
C LEU A 110 -8.61 -1.28 -14.41
N PRO A 111 -8.71 -0.55 -15.55
CA PRO A 111 -7.54 -0.23 -16.36
C PRO A 111 -6.42 0.48 -15.59
N MET A 112 -6.79 1.29 -14.58
CA MET A 112 -5.85 1.95 -13.67
C MET A 112 -5.39 1.09 -12.48
N CYS A 113 -5.88 -0.13 -12.36
CA CYS A 113 -5.42 -1.17 -11.44
C CYS A 113 -4.73 -2.33 -12.19
N ASP A 114 -4.83 -2.41 -13.53
CA ASP A 114 -4.39 -3.55 -14.34
C ASP A 114 -2.89 -3.89 -14.18
N PHE A 115 -2.08 -2.92 -13.77
CA PHE A 115 -0.66 -3.14 -13.46
C PHE A 115 -0.42 -3.98 -12.20
N CYS A 116 -1.44 -4.23 -11.37
CA CYS A 116 -1.36 -5.14 -10.21
C CYS A 116 -1.51 -6.62 -10.61
N SER A 117 -1.76 -6.91 -11.89
CA SER A 117 -1.96 -8.26 -12.43
C SER A 117 -0.67 -8.96 -12.91
N LYS A 118 0.51 -8.34 -12.72
CA LYS A 118 1.79 -8.82 -13.27
C LYS A 118 2.62 -9.62 -12.28
#